data_AF-A0A1J7J3F0-F1
#
_entry.id   AF-A0A1J7J3F0-F1
#
_cell.length_a   1.000
_cell.length_b   1.000
_cell.length_c   1.000
_cell.angle_alpha   90.00
_cell.angle_beta   90.00
_cell.angle_gamma   90.00
#
_symmetry.space_group_name_H-M   'P 1'
#
loop_
_entity.id
_entity.type
_entity.pdbx_description
1 polymer ?
#
loop_
_entity_poly.entity_id
_entity_poly.type
_entity_poly.pdbx_seq_one_letter_code
_entity_poly.pdbx_strand_id
1 'polypeptide(L)'
;MSRTSEAMRESTLILYYKLAPPEKATRSEEALRISGLIVSHLRDIPVGSSTAASHTWPLYMAGSVLTGGPEADPAIVERRKFIRNRLVAIRSERGIRSIDAVRTRLEEIWMAPLEVGVGGMMEEGPVPPALVDTRNLCRARLVDPVLIRQACAK
;
A
#
# COMPACT_ATOMS: atom_id res chain seq x y z
N MET A 1 22.03 -8.65 -4.04
CA MET A 1 21.15 -7.57 -3.54
C MET A 1 20.63 -7.95 -2.15
N SER A 2 20.40 -7.00 -1.25
CA SER A 2 19.92 -7.33 0.09
C SER A 2 18.44 -7.73 0.03
N ARG A 3 18.00 -8.69 0.85
CA ARG A 3 16.59 -9.10 0.87
C ARG A 3 15.64 -7.94 1.23
N THR A 4 16.13 -6.94 1.97
CA THR A 4 15.37 -5.69 2.23
C THR A 4 15.17 -4.89 0.95
N SER A 5 16.20 -4.77 0.09
CA SER A 5 16.05 -4.05 -1.19
C SER A 5 15.08 -4.74 -2.16
N GLU A 6 15.06 -6.08 -2.20
CA GLU A 6 14.06 -6.81 -3.00
C GLU A 6 12.64 -6.56 -2.47
N ALA A 7 12.45 -6.65 -1.14
CA ALA A 7 11.16 -6.34 -0.53
C ALA A 7 10.68 -4.91 -0.84
N MET A 8 11.59 -3.93 -0.93
CA MET A 8 11.29 -2.55 -1.32
C MET A 8 10.93 -2.42 -2.81
N ARG A 9 11.54 -3.22 -3.68
CA ARG A 9 11.24 -3.24 -5.11
C ARG A 9 9.85 -3.84 -5.37
N GLU A 10 9.58 -5.00 -4.78
CA GLU A 10 8.29 -5.70 -4.85
C GLU A 10 7.15 -4.81 -4.31
N SER A 11 7.44 -4.11 -3.23
CA SER A 11 6.60 -3.06 -2.65
C SER A 11 6.16 -1.99 -3.66
N THR A 12 7.08 -1.48 -4.47
CA THR A 12 6.77 -0.50 -5.52
C THR A 12 5.84 -1.07 -6.58
N LEU A 13 5.93 -2.36 -6.90
CA LEU A 13 5.02 -3.01 -7.85
C LEU A 13 3.58 -3.05 -7.32
N ILE A 14 3.38 -3.36 -6.03
CA ILE A 14 2.07 -3.27 -5.40
C ILE A 14 1.51 -1.83 -5.49
N LEU A 15 2.34 -0.83 -5.22
CA LEU A 15 1.91 0.57 -5.35
C LEU A 15 1.48 0.90 -6.78
N TYR A 16 2.27 0.49 -7.76
CA TYR A 16 1.95 0.69 -9.17
C TYR A 16 0.59 0.08 -9.52
N TYR A 17 0.31 -1.17 -9.12
CA TYR A 17 -0.98 -1.80 -9.40
C TYR A 17 -2.16 -1.10 -8.73
N LYS A 18 -1.95 -0.49 -7.56
CA LYS A 18 -2.98 0.30 -6.87
C LYS A 18 -3.29 1.63 -7.56
N LEU A 19 -2.31 2.22 -8.27
CA LEU A 19 -2.45 3.51 -8.94
C LEU A 19 -2.86 3.38 -10.42
N ALA A 20 -2.55 2.25 -11.05
CA ALA A 20 -2.81 2.05 -12.47
C ALA A 20 -4.31 1.83 -12.78
N PRO A 21 -4.82 2.30 -13.94
CA PRO A 21 -6.24 2.19 -14.33
C PRO A 21 -6.76 0.75 -14.31
N PRO A 22 -8.01 0.49 -13.87
CA PRO A 22 -8.45 -0.84 -13.45
C PRO A 22 -8.57 -1.85 -14.60
N GLU A 23 -7.58 -2.72 -14.74
CA GLU A 23 -7.73 -4.04 -15.39
C GLU A 23 -7.79 -5.08 -14.25
N LYS A 24 -9.01 -5.38 -13.78
CA LYS A 24 -9.29 -5.72 -12.38
C LYS A 24 -8.89 -7.13 -11.90
N ALA A 25 -8.82 -8.15 -12.76
CA ALA A 25 -8.66 -9.53 -12.29
C ALA A 25 -7.18 -9.94 -12.09
N THR A 26 -6.35 -9.80 -13.14
CA THR A 26 -4.95 -10.25 -13.13
C THR A 26 -4.08 -9.52 -12.11
N ARG A 27 -4.41 -8.27 -11.79
CA ARG A 27 -3.63 -7.45 -10.84
C ARG A 27 -3.87 -7.83 -9.38
N SER A 28 -5.01 -8.43 -9.06
CA SER A 28 -5.30 -8.89 -7.69
C SER A 28 -4.46 -10.13 -7.36
N GLU A 29 -4.43 -11.12 -8.25
CA GLU A 29 -3.62 -12.34 -8.07
C GLU A 29 -2.12 -12.03 -8.05
N GLU A 30 -1.66 -11.16 -8.96
CA GLU A 30 -0.26 -10.76 -9.01
C GLU A 30 0.16 -9.99 -7.75
N ALA A 31 -0.69 -9.09 -7.23
CA ALA A 31 -0.43 -8.39 -5.97
C ALA A 31 -0.37 -9.36 -4.78
N LEU A 32 -1.22 -10.40 -4.75
CA LEU A 32 -1.15 -11.46 -3.75
C LEU A 32 0.14 -12.28 -3.87
N ARG A 33 0.59 -12.59 -5.09
CA ARG A 33 1.88 -13.26 -5.34
C ARG A 33 3.05 -12.43 -4.81
N ILE A 34 3.08 -11.15 -5.14
CA ILE A 34 4.11 -10.19 -4.72
C ILE A 34 4.12 -10.00 -3.19
N SER A 35 2.95 -9.94 -2.55
CA SER A 35 2.84 -9.92 -1.08
C SER A 35 3.54 -11.15 -0.46
N GLY A 36 3.37 -12.33 -1.07
CA GLY A 36 4.09 -13.55 -0.68
C GLY A 36 5.61 -13.42 -0.79
N LEU A 37 6.11 -12.81 -1.87
CA LEU A 37 7.55 -12.55 -2.05
C LEU A 37 8.11 -11.61 -1.00
N ILE A 38 7.42 -10.50 -0.70
CA ILE A 38 7.82 -9.57 0.36
C ILE A 38 7.94 -10.31 1.70
N VAL A 39 6.93 -11.10 2.07
CA VAL A 39 6.96 -11.90 3.31
C VAL A 39 8.13 -12.87 3.31
N SER A 40 8.40 -13.56 2.20
CA SER A 40 9.53 -14.47 2.06
C SER A 40 10.88 -13.76 2.25
N HIS A 41 11.10 -12.62 1.60
CA HIS A 41 12.34 -11.86 1.72
C HIS A 41 12.61 -11.37 3.14
N LEU A 42 11.58 -10.94 3.87
CA LEU A 42 11.72 -10.37 5.20
C LEU A 42 11.78 -11.41 6.33
N ARG A 43 11.29 -12.63 6.10
CA ARG A 43 11.16 -13.68 7.13
C ARG A 43 12.47 -13.99 7.84
N ASP A 44 13.55 -14.09 7.09
CA ASP A 44 14.84 -14.56 7.62
C ASP A 44 15.73 -13.40 8.11
N ILE A 45 15.27 -12.16 8.02
CA ILE A 45 16.02 -11.00 8.53
C ILE A 45 15.70 -10.87 10.02
N PRO A 46 16.68 -10.83 10.94
CA PRO A 46 16.42 -10.60 12.35
C PRO A 46 15.79 -9.22 12.61
N VAL A 47 14.89 -9.12 13.58
CA VAL A 47 14.28 -7.83 13.98
C VAL A 47 15.33 -6.87 14.58
N GLY A 48 16.36 -7.41 15.24
CA GLY A 48 17.51 -6.66 15.73
C GLY A 48 18.44 -6.13 14.63
N SER A 49 18.23 -6.48 13.35
CA SER A 49 18.99 -5.91 12.22
C SER A 49 18.74 -4.42 12.07
N SER A 50 19.77 -3.63 11.80
CA SER A 50 19.66 -2.18 11.55
C SER A 50 18.67 -1.84 10.43
N THR A 51 18.47 -2.75 9.49
CA THR A 51 17.53 -2.57 8.36
C THR A 51 16.06 -2.86 8.71
N ALA A 52 15.77 -3.39 9.90
CA ALA A 52 14.41 -3.80 10.26
C ALA A 52 13.42 -2.64 10.33
N ALA A 53 13.89 -1.43 10.68
CA ALA A 53 13.06 -0.23 10.64
C ALA A 53 12.54 0.09 9.23
N SER A 54 13.32 -0.24 8.19
CA SER A 54 12.93 -0.06 6.79
C SER A 54 11.87 -1.06 6.33
N HIS A 55 11.56 -2.10 7.13
CA HIS A 55 10.56 -3.12 6.77
C HIS A 55 9.12 -2.62 6.94
N THR A 56 8.89 -1.53 7.67
CA THR A 56 7.54 -1.02 7.95
C THR A 56 6.74 -0.76 6.68
N TRP A 57 7.36 -0.09 5.70
CA TRP A 57 6.71 0.17 4.42
C TRP A 57 6.39 -1.14 3.71
N PRO A 58 7.35 -2.06 3.43
CA PRO A 58 7.05 -3.33 2.77
C PRO A 58 5.96 -4.16 3.44
N LEU A 59 5.98 -4.23 4.77
CA LEU A 59 4.96 -4.92 5.55
C LEU A 59 3.57 -4.28 5.36
N TYR A 60 3.50 -2.95 5.35
CA TYR A 60 2.26 -2.24 5.07
C TYR A 60 1.71 -2.62 3.69
N MET A 61 2.51 -2.57 2.63
CA MET A 61 1.94 -2.88 1.32
C MET A 61 1.62 -4.33 1.10
N ALA A 62 2.49 -5.23 1.53
CA ALA A 62 2.20 -6.66 1.50
C ALA A 62 0.89 -6.94 2.24
N GLY A 63 0.65 -6.28 3.38
CA GLY A 63 -0.59 -6.43 4.14
C GLY A 63 -1.80 -5.78 3.49
N SER A 64 -1.61 -4.67 2.79
CA SER A 64 -2.69 -3.84 2.24
C SER A 64 -3.45 -4.45 1.06
N VAL A 65 -3.04 -5.65 0.61
CA VAL A 65 -3.67 -6.43 -0.46
C VAL A 65 -4.28 -7.74 0.06
N LEU A 66 -4.09 -8.05 1.36
CA LEU A 66 -4.60 -9.26 2.00
C LEU A 66 -6.01 -9.01 2.54
N THR A 67 -7.02 -8.83 1.69
CA THR A 67 -8.44 -8.60 2.08
C THR A 67 -9.21 -9.91 2.29
N GLY A 68 -10.44 -9.87 2.80
CA GLY A 68 -11.31 -11.06 2.91
C GLY A 68 -11.79 -11.44 4.32
N GLY A 69 -11.63 -10.60 5.33
CA GLY A 69 -12.18 -10.86 6.65
C GLY A 69 -11.69 -12.17 7.30
N PRO A 70 -12.48 -12.73 8.24
CA PRO A 70 -12.20 -14.02 8.89
C PRO A 70 -12.30 -15.23 7.94
N GLU A 71 -13.01 -15.10 6.82
CA GLU A 71 -13.25 -16.16 5.83
C GLU A 71 -12.17 -16.22 4.74
N ALA A 72 -11.09 -15.44 4.89
CA ALA A 72 -10.00 -15.40 3.94
C ALA A 72 -9.28 -16.77 3.82
N ASP A 73 -8.68 -17.00 2.65
CA ASP A 73 -7.85 -18.18 2.39
C ASP A 73 -6.79 -18.40 3.50
N PRO A 74 -6.54 -19.64 3.94
CA PRO A 74 -5.54 -19.95 4.97
C PRO A 74 -4.15 -19.34 4.71
N ALA A 75 -3.71 -19.27 3.46
CA ALA A 75 -2.44 -18.65 3.08
C ALA A 75 -2.46 -17.13 3.30
N ILE A 76 -3.60 -16.47 3.09
CA ILE A 76 -3.79 -15.05 3.42
C ILE A 76 -3.72 -14.86 4.93
N VAL A 77 -4.40 -15.71 5.70
CA VAL A 77 -4.40 -15.66 7.18
C VAL A 77 -2.98 -15.81 7.74
N GLU A 78 -2.20 -16.76 7.24
CA GLU A 78 -0.81 -16.96 7.68
C GLU A 78 0.10 -15.78 7.34
N ARG A 79 -0.08 -15.15 6.17
CA ARG A 79 0.67 -13.94 5.81
C ARG A 79 0.29 -12.76 6.70
N ARG A 80 -1.00 -12.56 6.99
CA ARG A 80 -1.47 -11.54 7.95
C ARG A 80 -0.85 -11.75 9.33
N LYS A 81 -0.85 -12.99 9.82
CA LYS A 81 -0.24 -13.36 11.10
C LYS A 81 1.26 -13.04 11.14
N PHE A 82 2.00 -13.39 10.09
CA PHE A 82 3.40 -13.03 9.97
C PHE A 82 3.59 -11.50 10.05
N ILE A 83 2.86 -10.74 9.23
CA ILE A 83 2.97 -9.27 9.19
C ILE A 83 2.66 -8.66 10.56
N ARG A 84 1.58 -9.10 11.21
CA ARG A 84 1.18 -8.65 12.55
C ARG A 84 2.29 -8.88 13.57
N ASN A 85 2.78 -10.12 13.65
CA ASN A 85 3.83 -10.49 14.60
C ASN A 85 5.12 -9.70 14.34
N ARG A 86 5.45 -9.49 13.06
CA ARG A 86 6.64 -8.75 12.67
C ARG A 86 6.56 -7.28 13.06
N LEU A 87 5.41 -6.63 12.85
CA LEU A 87 5.18 -5.25 13.28
C LEU A 87 5.27 -5.12 14.81
N VAL A 88 4.65 -6.04 15.56
CA VAL A 88 4.75 -6.07 17.03
C VAL A 88 6.21 -6.19 17.48
N ALA A 89 6.97 -7.09 16.87
CA ALA A 89 8.38 -7.28 17.20
C ALA A 89 9.21 -6.01 16.91
N ILE A 90 9.03 -5.37 15.75
CA ILE A 90 9.73 -4.12 15.42
C ILE A 90 9.33 -3.01 16.42
N ARG A 91 8.05 -2.91 16.78
CA ARG A 91 7.56 -1.92 17.77
C ARG A 91 8.22 -2.11 19.14
N SER A 92 8.35 -3.35 19.59
CA SER A 92 8.97 -3.73 20.85
C SER A 92 10.48 -3.46 20.85
N GLU A 93 11.18 -3.92 19.81
CA GLU A 93 12.63 -3.84 19.72
C GLU A 93 13.14 -2.42 19.45
N ARG A 94 12.39 -1.63 18.68
CA ARG A 94 12.85 -0.32 18.16
C ARG A 94 12.11 0.88 18.74
N GLY A 95 11.02 0.68 19.48
CA GLY A 95 10.28 1.79 20.09
C GLY A 95 9.50 2.69 19.10
N ILE A 96 9.33 2.28 17.84
CA ILE A 96 8.75 3.12 16.79
C ILE A 96 7.22 3.20 16.92
N ARG A 97 6.70 4.31 17.48
CA ARG A 97 5.25 4.50 17.75
C ARG A 97 4.35 4.47 16.51
N SER A 98 4.85 4.91 15.35
CA SER A 98 4.05 4.91 14.11
C SER A 98 3.66 3.52 13.64
N ILE A 99 4.31 2.46 14.14
CA ILE A 99 3.93 1.07 13.85
C ILE A 99 2.53 0.74 14.36
N ASP A 100 2.10 1.34 15.48
CA ASP A 100 0.75 1.11 16.00
C ASP A 100 -0.31 1.61 15.01
N ALA A 101 -0.09 2.77 14.38
CA ALA A 101 -0.99 3.29 13.33
C ALA A 101 -1.00 2.39 12.07
N VAL A 102 0.16 1.89 11.66
CA VAL A 102 0.27 0.94 10.53
C VAL A 102 -0.51 -0.34 10.83
N ARG A 103 -0.37 -0.89 12.04
CA ARG A 103 -1.11 -2.08 12.48
C ARG A 103 -2.61 -1.84 12.45
N THR A 104 -3.09 -0.77 13.08
CA THR A 104 -4.51 -0.42 13.09
C THR A 104 -5.07 -0.32 11.67
N ARG A 105 -4.37 0.38 10.78
CA ARG A 105 -4.81 0.52 9.38
C ARG A 105 -4.88 -0.80 8.63
N LEU A 106 -3.95 -1.72 8.88
CA LEU A 106 -3.99 -3.05 8.27
C LEU A 106 -5.16 -3.89 8.79
N GLU A 107 -5.46 -3.85 10.09
CA GLU A 107 -6.62 -4.57 10.63
C GLU A 107 -7.93 -4.04 10.03
N GLU A 108 -8.08 -2.72 9.85
CA GLU A 108 -9.22 -2.13 9.15
C GLU A 108 -9.36 -2.68 7.72
N ILE A 109 -8.26 -2.75 6.97
CA ILE A 109 -8.25 -3.29 5.61
C ILE A 109 -8.63 -4.77 5.60
N TRP A 110 -8.14 -5.54 6.58
CA TRP A 110 -8.39 -6.98 6.65
C TRP A 110 -9.83 -7.32 7.02
N MET A 111 -10.47 -6.47 7.83
CA MET A 111 -11.86 -6.63 8.26
C MET A 111 -12.88 -5.94 7.35
N ALA A 112 -12.42 -5.12 6.39
CA ALA A 112 -13.32 -4.52 5.41
C ALA A 112 -14.07 -5.63 4.65
N PRO A 113 -15.40 -5.50 4.48
CA PRO A 113 -16.17 -6.40 3.63
C PRO A 113 -15.51 -6.44 2.25
N LEU A 114 -15.39 -7.63 1.66
CA LEU A 114 -15.10 -7.72 0.23
C LEU A 114 -16.27 -6.98 -0.44
N GLU A 115 -16.01 -5.83 -1.05
CA GLU A 115 -16.98 -5.24 -1.96
C GLU A 115 -17.13 -6.24 -3.11
N VAL A 116 -18.10 -7.13 -2.97
CA VAL A 116 -18.61 -7.94 -4.06
C VAL A 116 -19.14 -6.92 -5.04
N GLY A 117 -18.39 -6.69 -6.12
CA GLY A 117 -18.87 -5.93 -7.25
C GLY A 117 -20.07 -6.66 -7.83
N VAL A 118 -21.25 -6.43 -7.26
CA VAL A 118 -22.52 -6.67 -7.92
C VAL A 118 -22.45 -5.82 -9.17
N GLY A 119 -22.39 -6.49 -10.32
CA GLY A 119 -22.50 -5.84 -11.61
C GLY A 119 -23.70 -4.92 -11.57
N GLY A 120 -23.44 -3.63 -11.59
CA GLY A 120 -24.46 -2.64 -11.87
C GLY A 120 -24.95 -2.93 -13.28
N MET A 121 -26.08 -3.64 -13.38
CA MET A 121 -26.98 -3.49 -14.50
C MET A 121 -27.26 -1.99 -14.60
N MET A 122 -26.65 -1.33 -15.59
CA MET A 122 -27.07 0.00 -15.99
C MET A 122 -28.43 -0.16 -16.65
N GLU A 123 -29.49 0.02 -15.86
CA GLU A 123 -30.75 0.54 -16.39
C GLU A 123 -30.45 1.93 -16.98
N GLU A 124 -30.68 2.10 -18.28
CA GLU A 124 -30.65 3.39 -18.95
C GLU A 124 -31.79 4.28 -18.43
N GLY A 125 -31.50 5.08 -17.41
CA GLY A 125 -32.30 6.25 -17.04
C GLY A 125 -31.84 7.49 -17.81
N PRO A 126 -32.75 8.43 -18.14
CA PRO A 126 -32.46 9.50 -19.09
C PRO A 126 -31.48 10.54 -18.51
N VAL A 127 -30.53 10.93 -19.36
CA VAL A 127 -29.47 11.91 -19.09
C VAL A 127 -30.05 13.29 -18.75
N PRO A 128 -29.78 13.86 -17.56
CA PRO A 128 -29.99 15.28 -17.30
C PRO A 128 -28.82 16.12 -17.84
N PRO A 129 -29.06 17.36 -18.27
CA PRO A 129 -28.13 18.14 -19.06
C PRO A 129 -26.91 18.61 -18.27
N ALA A 130 -25.78 18.63 -18.96
CA ALA A 130 -24.48 19.11 -18.53
C ALA A 130 -24.52 20.47 -17.82
N LEU A 131 -23.76 20.60 -16.72
CA LEU A 131 -23.25 21.90 -16.29
C LEU A 131 -22.07 21.77 -15.31
N VAL A 132 -20.98 22.45 -15.69
CA VAL A 132 -19.82 22.91 -14.89
C VAL A 132 -18.58 22.01 -14.83
N ASP A 133 -17.69 22.35 -15.77
CA ASP A 133 -16.26 22.10 -15.87
C ASP A 133 -15.50 22.37 -14.56
N THR A 134 -14.83 21.34 -14.02
CA THR A 134 -13.90 21.44 -12.88
C THR A 134 -12.43 21.29 -13.30
N ARG A 135 -12.07 21.70 -14.52
CA ARG A 135 -10.66 21.97 -14.87
C ARG A 135 -10.21 23.30 -14.26
N ASN A 136 -9.97 23.37 -12.94
CA ASN A 136 -9.14 24.45 -12.33
C ASN A 136 -8.81 24.23 -10.83
N LEU A 137 -8.34 23.05 -10.43
CA LEU A 137 -7.87 22.83 -9.04
C LEU A 137 -6.53 22.08 -8.93
N CYS A 138 -5.66 22.22 -9.94
CA CYS A 138 -4.26 21.75 -9.87
C CYS A 138 -3.28 22.74 -10.52
N ARG A 139 -3.39 24.03 -10.19
CA ARG A 139 -2.37 25.01 -10.56
C ARG A 139 -2.13 26.04 -9.44
N ALA A 140 -1.47 25.58 -8.38
CA ALA A 140 -0.77 26.47 -7.45
C ALA A 140 0.46 25.75 -6.88
N ARG A 141 1.62 26.39 -7.05
CA ARG A 141 2.97 26.04 -6.56
C ARG A 141 3.79 25.04 -7.39
N LEU A 142 3.99 25.37 -8.67
CA LEU A 142 5.32 25.23 -9.23
C LEU A 142 6.11 26.49 -8.85
N VAL A 143 7.14 26.33 -8.03
CA VAL A 143 8.12 27.36 -7.73
C VAL A 143 8.94 27.60 -9.00
N ASP A 144 8.95 28.84 -9.47
CA ASP A 144 9.67 29.26 -10.67
C ASP A 144 11.20 29.15 -10.43
N PRO A 145 11.95 28.35 -11.23
CA PRO A 145 13.40 28.21 -11.06
C PRO A 145 14.20 29.49 -11.37
N VAL A 146 13.57 30.52 -11.95
CA VAL A 146 14.23 31.78 -12.30
C VAL A 146 14.44 32.71 -11.09
N LEU A 147 13.62 32.57 -10.04
CA LEU A 147 13.72 33.40 -8.82
C LEU A 147 14.78 32.94 -7.80
N ILE A 148 15.38 31.76 -7.97
CA ILE A 148 16.42 31.25 -7.04
C ILE A 148 17.81 31.84 -7.34
N ARG A 149 18.05 32.40 -8.53
CA ARG A 149 19.37 32.97 -8.88
C ARG A 149 19.62 34.40 -8.39
N GLN A 150 18.62 35.11 -7.83
CA GLN A 150 18.82 36.46 -7.28
C GLN A 150 18.98 36.51 -5.75
N ALA A 151 18.85 35.38 -5.04
CA ALA A 151 19.03 35.32 -3.59
C ALA A 151 20.44 34.86 -3.13
N CYS A 152 21.35 34.55 -4.06
CA CYS A 152 22.75 34.16 -3.75
C CYS A 152 23.79 35.16 -4.26
N ALA A 153 23.39 36.38 -4.59
CA ALA A 153 24.30 37.45 -5.01
C ALA A 153 24.12 38.71 -4.14
N LYS A 154 24.30 38.55 -2.83
CA LYS A 154 24.79 39.61 -1.92
C LYS A 154 25.59 38.96 -0.80
#